data_AF-A0A183DWM2-F1
#
_entry.id   AF-A0A183DWM2-F1
#
_cell.length_a   1.000
_cell.length_b   1.000
_cell.length_c   1.000
_cell.angle_alpha   90.00
_cell.angle_beta   90.00
_cell.angle_gamma   90.00
#
_symmetry.space_group_name_H-M   'P 1'
#
loop_
_entity.id
_entity.type
_entity.pdbx_description
1 polymer ?
#
loop_
_entity_poly.entity_id
_entity_poly.type
_entity_poly.pdbx_seq_one_letter_code
_entity_poly.pdbx_strand_id
1 'polypeptide(L)'
;MTAFEELGMLPELGKAVDEMEWTLPTDIQSEAIPAILGGGDVLMAAETGSGKTGAFCLPVLQIVWEALRDSMLGKTHKPATLVGKRLYFFVHLRNDNLAVDPDGLLCQSRDPKAWNGARCTRGVLGKGTDSNGFGYGGTGKKSTNKQFDNYGTSFTLGDTIGCMLDLDNSTIAFSKNGKHLGKAFDIPQKLKNTALFPAVVLKNAEIRFNFGDSEFKNLPEGYIAVSKAESENVLVSPNGVSSSAPKKVAEPNAPACIIIEPTKELAEQTNGQLETFKKYLSKPSIRNALVIGSIPMGEQMRLISSGVDIITCTPGRVEDLIQSGKISLSNVRFFILDEADSLISAKTHLPTIERIHAALPKITASGERLQMIVCSATLHNFDVKKLARKMREKQD
;
A
#
# COMPACT_ATOMS: atom_id res chain seq x y z
N MET A 1 16.97 -18.42 -16.42
CA MET A 1 16.04 -17.30 -16.26
C MET A 1 14.75 -17.74 -16.90
N THR A 2 13.72 -18.01 -16.10
CA THR A 2 12.40 -18.41 -16.60
C THR A 2 11.64 -17.15 -17.02
N ALA A 3 10.63 -17.29 -17.90
CA ALA A 3 9.80 -16.15 -18.29
C ALA A 3 9.04 -15.51 -17.09
N PHE A 4 8.84 -16.26 -16.01
CA PHE A 4 8.23 -15.76 -14.77
C PHE A 4 9.20 -14.87 -13.96
N GLU A 5 10.52 -15.12 -14.00
CA GLU A 5 11.50 -14.25 -13.35
C GLU A 5 11.50 -12.83 -13.96
N GLU A 6 11.22 -12.70 -15.26
CA GLU A 6 11.08 -11.40 -15.94
C GLU A 6 9.87 -10.60 -15.43
N LEU A 7 8.85 -11.27 -14.87
CA LEU A 7 7.70 -10.64 -14.22
C LEU A 7 7.98 -10.22 -12.77
N GLY A 8 9.20 -10.41 -12.27
CA GLY A 8 9.60 -10.10 -10.90
C GLY A 8 9.40 -11.25 -9.90
N MET A 9 9.15 -12.47 -10.39
CA MET A 9 9.02 -13.66 -9.54
C MET A 9 10.37 -14.18 -9.04
N LEU A 10 10.38 -14.73 -7.83
CA LEU A 10 11.54 -15.40 -7.26
C LEU A 10 11.92 -16.66 -8.05
N PRO A 11 13.22 -16.95 -8.23
CA PRO A 11 13.69 -18.17 -8.91
C PRO A 11 13.15 -19.47 -8.28
N GLU A 12 12.91 -19.48 -6.97
CA GLU A 12 12.31 -20.62 -6.26
C GLU A 12 10.89 -20.90 -6.74
N LEU A 13 10.10 -19.85 -6.98
CA LEU A 13 8.75 -19.99 -7.54
C LEU A 13 8.81 -20.34 -9.03
N GLY A 14 9.81 -19.82 -9.76
CA GLY A 14 10.10 -20.23 -11.13
C GLY A 14 10.32 -21.74 -11.26
N LYS A 15 11.07 -22.35 -10.33
CA LYS A 15 11.27 -23.81 -10.31
C LYS A 15 9.98 -24.61 -10.11
N ALA A 16 9.09 -24.13 -9.24
CA ALA A 16 7.80 -24.80 -9.02
C ALA A 16 6.94 -24.77 -10.29
N VAL A 17 6.97 -23.64 -10.99
CA VAL A 17 6.23 -23.42 -12.23
C VAL A 17 6.81 -24.25 -13.38
N ASP A 18 8.14 -24.37 -13.47
CA ASP A 18 8.81 -25.25 -14.44
C ASP A 18 8.45 -26.74 -14.24
N GLU A 19 8.35 -27.22 -13.00
CA GLU A 19 7.90 -28.60 -12.70
C GLU A 19 6.44 -28.85 -13.11
N MET A 20 5.62 -27.80 -13.20
CA MET A 20 4.26 -27.85 -13.72
C MET A 20 4.21 -27.72 -15.25
N GLU A 21 5.38 -27.72 -15.91
CA GLU A 21 5.54 -27.57 -17.36
C GLU A 21 5.03 -26.22 -17.90
N TRP A 22 4.97 -25.19 -17.05
CA TRP A 22 4.55 -23.84 -17.44
C TRP A 22 5.75 -23.06 -17.99
N THR A 23 6.04 -23.27 -19.28
CA THR A 23 7.21 -22.67 -19.93
C THR A 23 7.10 -21.16 -20.13
N LEU A 24 5.89 -20.65 -20.36
CA LEU A 24 5.59 -19.24 -20.56
C LEU A 24 4.36 -18.84 -19.73
N PRO A 25 4.33 -17.63 -19.16
CA PRO A 25 3.15 -17.12 -18.49
C PRO A 25 2.01 -16.94 -19.49
N THR A 26 0.78 -17.22 -19.07
CA THR A 26 -0.41 -16.88 -19.85
C THR A 26 -0.60 -15.35 -19.89
N ASP A 27 -1.45 -14.85 -20.79
CA ASP A 27 -1.73 -13.42 -20.91
C ASP A 27 -2.20 -12.82 -19.57
N ILE A 28 -3.12 -13.53 -18.88
CA ILE A 28 -3.64 -13.05 -17.59
C ILE A 28 -2.58 -13.06 -16.49
N GLN A 29 -1.63 -14.00 -16.53
CA GLN A 29 -0.51 -14.06 -15.59
C GLN A 29 0.48 -12.91 -15.85
N SER A 30 0.79 -12.66 -17.13
CA SER A 30 1.73 -11.61 -17.55
C SER A 30 1.27 -10.20 -17.15
N GLU A 31 -0.04 -9.94 -17.14
CA GLU A 31 -0.59 -8.66 -16.70
C GLU A 31 -0.79 -8.59 -15.18
N ALA A 32 -1.34 -9.66 -14.57
CA ALA A 32 -1.75 -9.60 -13.18
C ALA A 32 -0.59 -9.76 -12.19
N ILE A 33 0.42 -10.57 -12.50
CA ILE A 33 1.54 -10.82 -11.59
C ILE A 33 2.27 -9.49 -11.27
N PRO A 34 2.71 -8.69 -12.26
CA PRO A 34 3.34 -7.40 -11.97
C PRO A 34 2.40 -6.41 -11.27
N ALA A 35 1.11 -6.41 -11.62
CA ALA A 35 0.13 -5.53 -10.98
C ALA A 35 -0.07 -5.85 -9.49
N ILE A 36 -0.10 -7.14 -9.13
CA ILE A 36 -0.22 -7.60 -7.74
C ILE A 36 1.07 -7.31 -6.98
N LEU A 37 2.25 -7.58 -7.56
CA LEU A 37 3.55 -7.25 -6.96
C LEU A 37 3.71 -5.74 -6.71
N GLY A 38 3.19 -4.90 -7.62
CA GLY A 38 3.12 -3.44 -7.45
C GLY A 38 2.15 -2.97 -6.35
N GLY A 39 1.41 -3.90 -5.73
CA GLY A 39 0.51 -3.67 -4.62
C GLY A 39 -0.88 -3.17 -5.00
N GLY A 40 -1.18 -2.95 -6.28
CA GLY A 40 -2.47 -2.44 -6.73
C GLY A 40 -3.64 -3.41 -6.48
N ASP A 41 -4.85 -2.89 -6.28
CA ASP A 41 -6.04 -3.74 -6.32
C ASP A 41 -6.28 -4.22 -7.75
N VAL A 42 -6.57 -5.51 -7.90
CA VAL A 42 -6.69 -6.15 -9.21
C VAL A 42 -8.09 -6.71 -9.39
N LEU A 43 -8.71 -6.36 -10.53
CA LEU A 43 -9.89 -7.05 -11.05
C LEU A 43 -9.45 -7.76 -12.32
N MET A 44 -9.38 -9.09 -12.26
CA MET A 44 -8.99 -9.92 -13.39
C MET A 44 -10.19 -10.68 -13.92
N ALA A 45 -10.27 -10.82 -15.24
CA ALA A 45 -11.26 -11.68 -15.84
C ALA A 45 -10.75 -12.42 -17.04
N ALA A 46 -10.97 -13.72 -16.98
CA ALA A 46 -10.58 -14.68 -17.99
C ALA A 46 -11.36 -15.97 -17.74
N GLU A 47 -11.54 -16.78 -18.77
CA GLU A 47 -12.26 -18.05 -18.67
C GLU A 47 -11.56 -19.03 -17.70
N THR A 48 -12.28 -20.05 -17.25
CA THR A 48 -11.69 -21.13 -16.44
C THR A 48 -10.59 -21.83 -17.25
N GLY A 49 -9.47 -22.16 -16.60
CA GLY A 49 -8.31 -22.75 -17.27
C GLY A 49 -7.30 -21.75 -17.86
N SER A 50 -7.56 -20.44 -17.81
CA SER A 50 -6.62 -19.41 -18.30
C SER A 50 -5.40 -19.15 -17.39
N GLY A 51 -5.33 -19.80 -16.23
CA GLY A 51 -4.23 -19.64 -15.28
C GLY A 51 -4.45 -18.56 -14.21
N LYS A 52 -5.69 -18.08 -13.99
CA LYS A 52 -6.05 -17.07 -12.95
C LYS A 52 -5.52 -17.43 -11.56
N THR A 53 -5.67 -18.68 -11.14
CA THR A 53 -5.23 -19.13 -9.82
C THR A 53 -3.73 -18.95 -9.64
N GLY A 54 -2.92 -19.35 -10.63
CA GLY A 54 -1.48 -19.04 -10.64
C GLY A 54 -1.18 -17.54 -10.66
N ALA A 55 -1.98 -16.76 -11.40
CA ALA A 55 -1.81 -15.32 -11.55
C ALA A 55 -1.91 -14.54 -10.22
N PHE A 56 -2.75 -14.99 -9.27
CA PHE A 56 -2.80 -14.39 -7.94
C PHE A 56 -2.00 -15.16 -6.87
N CYS A 57 -1.97 -16.50 -6.93
CA CYS A 57 -1.27 -17.30 -5.90
C CYS A 57 0.22 -17.02 -5.89
N LEU A 58 0.88 -17.00 -7.06
CA LEU A 58 2.33 -16.81 -7.17
C LEU A 58 2.82 -15.50 -6.51
N PRO A 59 2.34 -14.30 -6.90
CA PRO A 59 2.82 -13.05 -6.33
C PRO A 59 2.42 -12.87 -4.87
N VAL A 60 1.24 -13.35 -4.45
CA VAL A 60 0.82 -13.28 -3.04
C VAL A 60 1.68 -14.18 -2.17
N LEU A 61 1.95 -15.40 -2.62
CA LEU A 61 2.82 -16.34 -1.93
C LEU A 61 4.23 -15.76 -1.76
N GLN A 62 4.78 -15.14 -2.81
CA GLN A 62 6.05 -14.42 -2.75
C GLN A 62 6.05 -13.34 -1.69
N ILE A 63 5.07 -12.42 -1.74
CA ILE A 63 5.03 -11.28 -0.82
C ILE A 63 4.87 -11.74 0.64
N VAL A 64 4.00 -12.73 0.89
CA VAL A 64 3.82 -13.31 2.23
C VAL A 64 5.12 -13.98 2.69
N TRP A 65 5.80 -14.72 1.82
CA TRP A 65 7.07 -15.35 2.15
C TRP A 65 8.16 -14.35 2.49
N GLU A 66 8.30 -13.29 1.68
CA GLU A 66 9.28 -12.23 1.89
C GLU A 66 9.04 -11.52 3.21
N ALA A 67 7.78 -11.20 3.54
CA ALA A 67 7.41 -10.60 4.82
C ALA A 67 7.76 -11.50 6.01
N LEU A 68 7.50 -12.81 5.92
CA LEU A 68 7.87 -13.78 6.94
C LEU A 68 9.39 -13.92 7.06
N ARG A 69 10.10 -14.00 5.93
CA ARG A 69 11.56 -14.13 5.85
C ARG A 69 12.24 -12.94 6.49
N ASP A 70 11.75 -11.75 6.19
CA ASP A 70 12.27 -10.52 6.75
C ASP A 70 12.06 -10.52 8.28
N SER A 71 10.84 -10.83 8.74
CA SER A 71 10.55 -10.97 10.17
C SER A 71 11.46 -12.00 10.87
N MET A 72 11.71 -13.16 10.25
CA MET A 72 12.58 -14.23 10.77
C MET A 72 14.05 -13.81 10.85
N LEU A 73 14.57 -13.13 9.83
CA LEU A 73 15.97 -12.71 9.78
C LEU A 73 16.28 -11.56 10.74
N GLY A 74 15.30 -11.09 11.53
CA GLY A 74 15.42 -9.84 12.27
C GLY A 74 15.64 -8.64 11.34
N LYS A 75 15.50 -8.87 10.02
CA LYS A 75 15.25 -7.83 9.04
C LYS A 75 13.83 -7.38 9.32
N THR A 76 13.72 -6.51 10.31
CA THR A 76 12.69 -5.47 10.21
C THR A 76 12.59 -5.10 8.72
N HIS A 77 11.39 -5.01 8.15
CA HIS A 77 11.16 -3.97 7.17
C HIS A 77 11.64 -2.70 7.90
N LYS A 78 12.93 -2.47 7.79
CA LYS A 78 13.59 -1.23 8.10
C LYS A 78 13.02 -0.38 6.98
N PRO A 79 12.16 0.63 7.22
CA PRO A 79 12.44 1.85 6.49
C PRO A 79 13.94 2.05 6.68
N ALA A 80 14.72 1.92 5.60
CA ALA A 80 16.16 1.68 5.65
C ALA A 80 16.77 2.35 6.89
N THR A 81 17.20 1.57 7.89
CA THR A 81 17.94 2.13 9.02
C THR A 81 19.34 2.40 8.50
N LEU A 82 19.43 3.47 7.72
CA LEU A 82 20.66 4.15 7.41
C LEU A 82 20.83 5.14 8.54
N VAL A 83 21.86 4.89 9.34
CA VAL A 83 22.57 5.97 10.02
C VAL A 83 22.99 6.92 8.90
N GLY A 84 22.20 7.97 8.68
CA GLY A 84 22.34 8.85 7.54
C GLY A 84 21.15 9.82 7.46
N LYS A 85 21.49 11.11 7.48
CA LYS A 85 20.59 12.27 7.41
C LYS A 85 19.65 12.18 6.18
N ARG A 86 18.46 11.58 6.30
CA ARG A 86 17.42 11.58 5.26
C ARG A 86 16.09 12.06 5.82
N LEU A 87 15.45 13.01 5.13
CA LEU A 87 14.09 13.46 5.43
C LEU A 87 13.10 12.53 4.71
N TYR A 88 12.21 11.90 5.47
CA TYR A 88 11.11 11.10 4.94
C TYR A 88 9.77 11.78 5.26
N PHE A 89 8.76 11.61 4.39
CA PHE A 89 7.36 11.86 4.76
C PHE A 89 6.86 10.69 5.62
N PHE A 90 6.59 10.94 6.90
CA PHE A 90 6.13 9.89 7.79
C PHE A 90 4.77 9.32 7.35
N VAL A 91 4.68 7.99 7.36
CA VAL A 91 3.60 7.20 6.75
C VAL A 91 2.37 7.09 7.66
N HIS A 92 2.52 7.33 8.96
CA HIS A 92 1.52 6.96 9.96
C HIS A 92 0.58 8.08 10.43
N LEU A 93 0.63 9.26 9.82
CA LEU A 93 -0.32 10.33 10.11
C LEU A 93 -0.79 10.95 8.79
N ARG A 94 -1.63 10.24 8.04
CA ARG A 94 -2.25 10.70 6.79
C ARG A 94 -3.76 10.43 6.85
N ASN A 95 -4.52 11.20 6.08
CA ASN A 95 -5.91 10.84 5.79
C ASN A 95 -5.93 9.69 4.77
N ASP A 96 -6.90 8.77 4.87
CA ASP A 96 -6.99 7.51 4.09
C ASP A 96 -6.93 7.74 2.56
N ASN A 97 -7.29 8.94 2.13
CA ASN A 97 -7.42 9.35 0.73
C ASN A 97 -6.12 9.89 0.09
N LEU A 98 -4.96 9.72 0.73
CA LEU A 98 -3.64 10.08 0.17
C LEU A 98 -2.69 8.86 0.16
N ALA A 99 -2.43 8.32 -1.03
CA ALA A 99 -1.40 7.30 -1.24
C ALA A 99 -0.01 7.92 -1.11
N VAL A 100 0.94 7.18 -0.53
CA VAL A 100 2.36 7.47 -0.77
C VAL A 100 3.10 6.17 -1.04
N ASP A 101 4.07 6.21 -1.94
CA ASP A 101 4.94 5.08 -2.24
C ASP A 101 5.81 4.65 -1.02
N PRO A 102 6.38 3.44 -1.04
CA PRO A 102 7.19 2.93 0.07
C PRO A 102 8.38 3.82 0.44
N ASP A 103 8.95 4.53 -0.54
CA ASP A 103 10.08 5.44 -0.34
C ASP A 103 9.66 6.78 0.28
N GLY A 104 8.36 7.06 0.36
CA GLY A 104 7.81 8.29 0.92
C GLY A 104 7.96 9.51 -0.01
N LEU A 105 8.26 9.29 -1.28
CA LEU A 105 8.61 10.33 -2.26
C LEU A 105 7.53 10.55 -3.31
N LEU A 106 6.60 9.63 -3.54
CA LEU A 106 5.47 9.81 -4.47
C LEU A 106 4.17 9.89 -3.69
N CYS A 107 3.50 11.04 -3.71
CA CYS A 107 2.18 11.21 -3.09
C CYS A 107 1.09 11.28 -4.17
N GLN A 108 -0.02 10.57 -3.99
CA GLN A 108 -1.16 10.57 -4.91
C GLN A 108 -2.48 10.74 -4.17
N SER A 109 -3.32 11.68 -4.60
CA SER A 109 -4.69 11.79 -4.10
C SER A 109 -5.52 10.62 -4.62
N ARG A 110 -6.15 9.86 -3.70
CA ARG A 110 -7.07 8.76 -4.03
C ARG A 110 -8.52 9.24 -4.16
N ASP A 111 -8.85 10.36 -3.54
CA ASP A 111 -10.17 11.00 -3.70
C ASP A 111 -10.09 12.11 -4.78
N PRO A 112 -10.88 12.02 -5.87
CA PRO A 112 -10.93 13.05 -6.90
C PRO A 112 -11.72 14.30 -6.47
N LYS A 113 -12.51 14.21 -5.40
CA LYS A 113 -13.44 15.25 -4.93
C LYS A 113 -12.93 15.98 -3.67
N ALA A 114 -12.17 15.35 -2.78
CA ALA A 114 -11.60 15.98 -1.60
C ALA A 114 -10.13 16.40 -1.74
N TRP A 115 -9.69 17.27 -0.82
CA TRP A 115 -8.29 17.67 -0.66
C TRP A 115 -7.66 16.85 0.47
N ASN A 116 -6.54 16.18 0.17
CA ASN A 116 -5.88 15.27 1.09
C ASN A 116 -4.40 15.63 1.21
N GLY A 117 -3.87 15.73 2.43
CA GLY A 117 -2.51 16.19 2.62
C GLY A 117 -1.73 15.45 3.70
N ALA A 118 -0.41 15.48 3.52
CA ALA A 118 0.57 14.99 4.47
C ALA A 118 1.58 16.10 4.78
N ARG A 119 1.90 16.28 6.06
CA ARG A 119 3.13 16.93 6.54
C ARG A 119 4.05 15.82 7.02
N CYS A 120 5.37 16.06 7.08
CA CYS A 120 6.36 15.08 7.54
C CYS A 120 5.99 14.29 8.80
N THR A 121 5.08 14.74 9.68
CA THR A 121 4.61 13.97 10.84
C THR A 121 3.14 14.13 11.20
N ARG A 122 2.26 14.77 10.40
CA ARG A 122 0.81 14.89 10.71
C ARG A 122 -0.02 14.99 9.44
N GLY A 123 -1.24 14.45 9.48
CA GLY A 123 -2.22 14.60 8.40
C GLY A 123 -2.66 16.06 8.33
N VAL A 124 -2.74 16.62 7.12
CA VAL A 124 -3.21 18.00 6.91
C VAL A 124 -4.56 17.92 6.20
N LEU A 125 -5.62 18.31 6.91
CA LEU A 125 -6.96 18.46 6.34
C LEU A 125 -7.13 19.90 5.85
N GLY A 126 -7.53 20.06 4.59
CA GLY A 126 -7.82 21.36 3.98
C GLY A 126 -6.69 21.99 3.16
N LYS A 127 -7.03 23.00 2.36
CA LYS A 127 -6.21 23.68 1.34
C LYS A 127 -5.01 24.46 1.93
N GLY A 128 -4.07 23.82 2.61
CA GLY A 128 -2.86 24.49 3.13
C GLY A 128 -3.16 25.61 4.15
N THR A 129 -4.22 25.45 4.95
CA THR A 129 -4.82 26.54 5.75
C THR A 129 -4.39 26.57 7.22
N ASP A 130 -3.21 26.04 7.56
CA ASP A 130 -2.65 26.20 8.90
C ASP A 130 -2.26 27.67 9.12
N SER A 131 -2.53 28.22 10.30
CA SER A 131 -2.13 29.58 10.67
C SER A 131 -0.61 29.76 10.75
N ASN A 132 0.14 28.65 10.77
CA ASN A 132 1.59 28.59 10.74
C ASN A 132 2.11 27.88 9.47
N GLY A 133 1.26 27.64 8.47
CA GLY A 133 1.63 27.02 7.19
C GLY A 133 1.84 28.03 6.07
N PHE A 134 2.75 27.72 5.15
CA PHE A 134 3.05 28.52 3.97
C PHE A 134 2.94 27.62 2.74
N GLY A 135 2.08 27.98 1.79
CA GLY A 135 1.76 27.15 0.64
C GLY A 135 1.79 27.89 -0.68
N TYR A 136 1.98 27.12 -1.75
CA TYR A 136 1.85 27.56 -3.13
C TYR A 136 1.03 26.52 -3.91
N GLY A 137 -0.04 26.97 -4.57
CA GLY A 137 -1.02 26.09 -5.20
C GLY A 137 -0.99 26.14 -6.74
N GLY A 138 -1.54 25.10 -7.37
CA GLY A 138 -1.57 24.93 -8.83
C GLY A 138 -2.22 26.08 -9.62
N THR A 139 -3.00 26.94 -8.96
CA THR A 139 -3.61 28.13 -9.56
C THR A 139 -2.69 29.37 -9.55
N GLY A 140 -1.43 29.23 -9.13
CA GLY A 140 -0.48 30.35 -9.04
C GLY A 140 -0.64 31.23 -7.81
N LYS A 141 -1.45 30.79 -6.84
CA LYS A 141 -1.69 31.52 -5.59
C LYS A 141 -0.80 31.03 -4.46
N LYS A 142 -0.32 31.96 -3.65
CA LYS A 142 0.28 31.65 -2.35
C LYS A 142 -0.81 31.62 -1.28
N SER A 143 -0.65 30.77 -0.27
CA SER A 143 -1.63 30.62 0.81
C SER A 143 -0.99 30.52 2.18
N THR A 144 -1.56 31.25 3.15
CA THR A 144 -1.24 31.13 4.58
C THR A 144 -2.45 31.57 5.39
N ASN A 145 -2.70 30.96 6.55
CA ASN A 145 -3.78 31.38 7.46
C ASN A 145 -5.15 31.60 6.78
N LYS A 146 -5.55 30.66 5.90
CA LYS A 146 -6.78 30.71 5.09
C LYS A 146 -6.88 31.87 4.08
N GLN A 147 -5.82 32.66 3.88
CA GLN A 147 -5.72 33.69 2.86
C GLN A 147 -5.08 33.13 1.58
N PHE A 148 -5.52 33.62 0.42
CA PHE A 148 -5.07 33.17 -0.91
C PHE A 148 -4.78 34.38 -1.81
N ASP A 149 -3.50 34.69 -1.98
CA ASP A 149 -3.06 35.86 -2.72
C ASP A 149 -2.43 35.47 -4.06
N ASN A 150 -2.57 36.34 -5.06
CA ASN A 150 -1.83 36.20 -6.31
C ASN A 150 -0.33 36.36 -6.04
N TYR A 151 0.49 35.50 -6.64
CA TYR A 151 1.93 35.50 -6.40
C TYR A 151 2.72 35.02 -7.62
N GLY A 152 2.41 33.83 -8.11
CA GLY A 152 3.13 33.19 -9.21
C GLY A 152 2.24 32.87 -10.39
N THR A 153 2.63 31.85 -11.13
CA THR A 153 1.90 31.34 -12.31
C THR A 153 1.34 29.95 -12.04
N SER A 154 0.21 29.62 -12.66
CA SER A 154 -0.35 28.27 -12.55
C SER A 154 0.64 27.21 -13.05
N PHE A 155 0.50 25.98 -12.55
CA PHE A 155 1.34 24.86 -12.95
C PHE A 155 0.51 23.59 -13.15
N THR A 156 1.00 22.70 -14.00
CA THR A 156 0.30 21.49 -14.47
C THR A 156 1.20 20.26 -14.44
N LEU A 157 0.70 19.13 -14.93
CA LEU A 157 1.48 17.90 -15.10
C LEU A 157 2.78 18.19 -15.87
N GLY A 158 3.90 17.68 -15.35
CA GLY A 158 5.24 17.86 -15.93
C GLY A 158 6.02 19.07 -15.41
N ASP A 159 5.36 20.04 -14.77
CA ASP A 159 6.04 21.17 -14.12
C ASP A 159 6.76 20.73 -12.83
N THR A 160 7.91 21.35 -12.57
CA THR A 160 8.68 21.18 -11.33
C THR A 160 8.55 22.42 -10.47
N ILE A 161 8.14 22.27 -9.22
CA ILE A 161 8.04 23.38 -8.26
C ILE A 161 9.14 23.25 -7.22
N GLY A 162 9.97 24.30 -7.11
CA GLY A 162 10.94 24.44 -6.03
C GLY A 162 10.32 25.16 -4.83
N CYS A 163 10.57 24.67 -3.63
CA CYS A 163 10.21 25.30 -2.37
C CYS A 163 11.50 25.72 -1.66
N MET A 164 11.72 27.02 -1.52
CA MET A 164 12.98 27.60 -1.03
C MET A 164 12.75 28.23 0.34
N LEU A 165 13.61 27.89 1.29
CA LEU A 165 13.66 28.46 2.62
C LEU A 165 14.98 29.18 2.79
N ASP A 166 14.93 30.49 3.01
CA ASP A 166 16.08 31.34 3.26
C ASP A 166 16.14 31.64 4.76
N LEU A 167 17.10 31.02 5.45
CA LEU A 167 17.28 31.16 6.90
C LEU A 167 17.94 32.50 7.26
N ASP A 168 18.80 33.04 6.39
CA ASP A 168 19.53 34.28 6.61
C ASP A 168 18.58 35.48 6.61
N ASN A 169 17.71 35.54 5.61
CA ASN A 169 16.71 36.61 5.48
C ASN A 169 15.37 36.26 6.13
N SER A 170 15.21 35.03 6.63
CA SER A 170 13.95 34.52 7.20
C SER A 170 12.77 34.63 6.21
N THR A 171 12.95 34.16 4.96
CA THR A 171 11.92 34.24 3.92
C THR A 171 11.62 32.90 3.26
N ILE A 172 10.45 32.81 2.64
CA ILE A 172 10.03 31.65 1.85
C ILE A 172 9.72 32.12 0.42
N ALA A 173 10.18 31.36 -0.56
CA ALA A 173 9.95 31.60 -1.97
C ALA A 173 9.70 30.30 -2.73
N PHE A 174 9.12 30.40 -3.93
CA PHE A 174 8.89 29.26 -4.82
C PHE A 174 9.47 29.51 -6.21
N SER A 175 9.81 28.43 -6.90
CA SER A 175 10.24 28.46 -8.29
C SER A 175 9.37 27.53 -9.14
N LYS A 176 9.25 27.84 -10.44
CA LYS A 176 8.60 26.98 -11.43
C LYS A 176 9.61 26.68 -12.53
N ASN A 177 9.92 25.40 -12.74
CA ASN A 177 10.90 24.93 -13.73
C ASN A 177 12.22 25.71 -13.66
N GLY A 178 12.74 25.89 -12.44
CA GLY A 178 13.99 26.63 -12.18
C GLY A 178 13.85 28.15 -12.15
N LYS A 179 12.76 28.73 -12.66
CA LYS A 179 12.54 30.17 -12.61
C LYS A 179 11.99 30.61 -11.25
N HIS A 180 12.73 31.48 -10.55
CA HIS A 180 12.33 32.07 -9.28
C HIS A 180 11.08 32.97 -9.44
N LEU A 181 10.08 32.83 -8.56
CA LEU A 181 8.80 33.57 -8.64
C LEU A 181 8.77 34.83 -7.75
N GLY A 182 9.86 35.10 -7.04
CA GLY A 182 9.99 36.23 -6.10
C GLY A 182 9.71 35.83 -4.65
N LYS A 183 9.81 36.76 -3.70
CA LYS A 183 9.52 36.47 -2.28
C LYS A 183 8.04 36.16 -2.08
N ALA A 184 7.70 35.03 -1.46
CA ALA A 184 6.32 34.67 -1.15
C ALA A 184 5.90 35.16 0.24
N PHE A 185 6.72 34.88 1.26
CA PHE A 185 6.41 35.17 2.66
C PHE A 185 7.64 35.64 3.45
N ASP A 186 7.40 36.50 4.44
CA ASP A 186 8.32 36.75 5.55
C ASP A 186 7.96 35.79 6.70
N ILE A 187 8.95 35.11 7.28
CA ILE A 187 8.73 34.18 8.39
C ILE A 187 8.47 35.01 9.67
N PRO A 188 7.30 34.85 10.32
CA PRO A 188 6.99 35.55 11.56
C PRO A 188 8.03 35.28 12.64
N GLN A 189 8.37 36.29 13.46
CA GLN A 189 9.35 36.18 14.54
C GLN A 189 9.11 34.97 15.45
N LYS A 190 7.85 34.68 15.79
CA LYS A 190 7.44 33.52 16.60
C LYS A 190 7.81 32.16 16.01
N LEU A 191 8.09 32.08 14.70
CA LEU A 191 8.43 30.85 13.98
C LEU A 191 9.92 30.72 13.64
N LYS A 192 10.74 31.76 13.84
CA LYS A 192 12.14 31.76 13.39
C LYS A 192 13.00 30.66 14.00
N ASN A 193 12.69 30.23 15.22
CA ASN A 193 13.38 29.14 15.93
C ASN A 193 12.52 27.87 16.01
N THR A 194 11.55 27.73 15.11
CA THR A 194 10.68 26.54 15.05
C THR A 194 10.94 25.77 13.77
N ALA A 195 10.91 24.45 13.85
CA ALA A 195 11.06 23.60 12.68
C ALA A 195 9.88 23.79 11.71
N LEU A 196 10.19 24.10 10.46
CA LEU A 196 9.24 24.05 9.35
C LEU A 196 9.35 22.70 8.66
N PHE A 197 8.21 22.06 8.42
CA PHE A 197 8.17 20.74 7.81
C PHE A 197 7.55 20.80 6.42
N PRO A 198 8.18 20.15 5.42
CA PRO A 198 7.55 19.93 4.12
C PRO A 198 6.14 19.34 4.26
N ALA A 199 5.22 19.88 3.47
CA ALA A 199 3.83 19.45 3.43
C ALA A 199 3.28 19.52 2.01
N VAL A 200 2.35 18.62 1.71
CA VAL A 200 1.62 18.60 0.45
C VAL A 200 0.14 18.41 0.73
N VAL A 201 -0.70 19.04 -0.10
CA VAL A 201 -2.14 18.78 -0.15
C VAL A 201 -2.52 18.60 -1.62
N LEU A 202 -3.09 17.45 -1.95
CA LEU A 202 -3.44 17.04 -3.30
C LEU A 202 -4.96 16.87 -3.43
N LYS A 203 -5.46 17.10 -4.63
CA LYS A 203 -6.81 16.73 -5.07
C LYS A 203 -6.72 16.31 -6.52
N ASN A 204 -7.13 15.07 -6.82
CA ASN A 204 -7.04 14.49 -8.18
C ASN A 204 -5.67 14.70 -8.85
N ALA A 205 -4.58 14.52 -8.08
CA ALA A 205 -3.22 14.83 -8.51
C ALA A 205 -2.22 13.87 -7.88
N GLU A 206 -1.07 13.74 -8.54
CA GLU A 206 0.10 13.02 -8.08
C GLU A 206 1.32 13.96 -8.11
N ILE A 207 2.14 13.90 -7.07
CA ILE A 207 3.37 14.69 -6.96
C ILE A 207 4.50 13.80 -6.44
N ARG A 208 5.65 13.86 -7.12
CA ARG A 208 6.90 13.28 -6.65
C ARG A 208 7.78 14.35 -5.99
N PHE A 209 8.37 14.00 -4.85
CA PHE A 209 9.28 14.82 -4.07
C PHE A 209 10.73 14.41 -4.33
N ASN A 210 11.62 15.39 -4.31
CA ASN A 210 13.05 15.18 -4.25
C ASN A 210 13.62 16.13 -3.19
N PHE A 211 14.15 15.57 -2.11
CA PHE A 211 14.80 16.34 -1.03
C PHE A 211 16.32 16.45 -1.21
N GLY A 212 16.86 15.89 -2.30
CA GLY A 212 18.27 15.86 -2.65
C GLY A 212 18.92 14.49 -2.65
N ASP A 213 18.14 13.41 -2.61
CA ASP A 213 18.65 12.04 -2.77
C ASP A 213 18.89 11.67 -4.25
N SER A 214 18.31 12.44 -5.17
CA SER A 214 18.59 12.37 -6.61
C SER A 214 18.90 13.75 -7.15
N GLU A 215 19.53 13.83 -8.33
CA GLU A 215 19.84 15.11 -8.96
C GLU A 215 18.58 15.95 -9.17
N PHE A 216 18.62 17.22 -8.80
CA PHE A 216 17.51 18.13 -9.04
C PHE A 216 17.46 18.50 -10.52
N LYS A 217 16.31 18.30 -11.15
CA LYS A 217 16.04 18.81 -12.50
C LYS A 217 16.26 20.33 -12.60
N ASN A 218 15.94 21.06 -11.52
CA ASN A 218 16.03 22.52 -11.44
C ASN A 218 16.35 22.98 -10.01
N LEU A 219 17.61 22.89 -9.56
CA LEU A 219 18.02 23.47 -8.27
C LEU A 219 18.22 24.99 -8.42
N PRO A 220 17.52 25.83 -7.66
CA PRO A 220 17.76 27.28 -7.69
C PRO A 220 19.18 27.62 -7.21
N GLU A 221 19.81 28.58 -7.89
CA GLU A 221 21.15 29.06 -7.54
C GLU A 221 21.19 29.62 -6.11
N GLY A 222 22.25 29.33 -5.36
CA GLY A 222 22.42 29.76 -3.97
C GLY A 222 21.68 28.92 -2.93
N TYR A 223 20.92 27.90 -3.34
CA TYR A 223 20.25 26.97 -2.43
C TYR A 223 20.90 25.59 -2.43
N ILE A 224 20.89 24.96 -1.27
CA ILE A 224 21.27 23.55 -1.10
C ILE A 224 20.03 22.69 -0.92
N ALA A 225 20.18 21.40 -1.25
CA ALA A 225 19.18 20.41 -0.95
C ALA A 225 18.97 20.26 0.56
N VAL A 226 17.75 19.97 0.99
CA VAL A 226 17.46 19.74 2.42
C VAL A 226 18.24 18.53 2.96
N SER A 227 18.47 17.49 2.14
CA SER A 227 19.31 16.33 2.51
C SER A 227 20.78 16.69 2.76
N LYS A 228 21.24 17.84 2.23
CA LYS A 228 22.61 18.35 2.39
C LYS A 228 22.71 19.46 3.44
N ALA A 229 21.62 19.80 4.11
CA ALA A 229 21.62 20.84 5.14
C ALA A 229 22.46 20.42 6.36
N GLU A 230 23.12 21.38 6.99
CA GLU A 230 23.91 21.17 8.20
C GLU A 230 23.02 20.70 9.36
N SER A 231 23.55 19.81 10.20
CA SER A 231 22.77 19.16 11.27
C SER A 231 22.22 20.14 12.31
N GLU A 232 22.86 21.31 12.48
CA GLU A 232 22.37 22.38 13.35
C GLU A 232 21.09 23.07 12.82
N ASN A 233 20.87 22.99 11.51
CA ASN A 233 19.73 23.59 10.82
C ASN A 233 18.61 22.59 10.51
N VAL A 234 18.72 21.35 11.02
CA VAL A 234 17.76 20.27 10.77
C VAL A 234 17.28 19.69 12.08
N LEU A 235 15.96 19.73 12.29
CA LEU A 235 15.29 19.07 13.41
C LEU A 235 14.61 17.78 12.94
N VAL A 236 14.99 16.66 13.56
CA VAL A 236 14.24 15.41 13.44
C VAL A 236 13.04 15.50 14.36
N SER A 237 11.84 15.28 13.83
CA SER A 237 10.61 15.35 14.63
C SER A 237 10.67 14.34 15.79
N PRO A 238 10.31 14.70 17.04
CA PRO A 238 10.40 13.83 18.21
C PRO A 238 9.45 12.61 18.15
N ASN A 239 8.41 12.67 17.32
CA ASN A 239 7.57 11.50 17.01
C ASN A 239 8.18 10.59 15.91
N GLY A 240 9.38 10.92 15.43
CA GLY A 240 10.12 10.26 14.36
C GLY A 240 11.25 9.36 14.84
N VAL A 241 11.37 9.14 16.16
CA VAL A 241 12.17 8.05 16.72
C VAL A 241 11.20 7.00 17.23
N SER A 242 11.40 5.76 16.78
CA SER A 242 10.71 4.57 17.26
C SER A 242 10.50 4.64 18.78
N SER A 243 9.27 4.85 19.23
CA SER A 243 8.84 4.10 20.39
C SER A 243 8.85 2.65 19.93
N SER A 244 9.87 1.94 20.38
CA SER A 244 9.88 0.49 20.49
C SER A 244 8.76 0.07 21.45
N ALA A 245 7.50 0.32 21.07
CA ALA A 245 6.46 -0.61 21.44
C ALA A 245 6.89 -1.92 20.76
N PRO A 246 7.06 -3.02 21.50
CA PRO A 246 7.37 -4.30 20.88
C PRO A 246 6.33 -4.51 19.78
N LYS A 247 6.79 -4.68 18.52
CA LYS A 247 5.91 -5.09 17.43
C LYS A 247 5.17 -6.31 17.96
N LYS A 248 3.85 -6.19 18.14
CA LYS A 248 3.02 -7.34 18.53
C LYS A 248 3.31 -8.41 17.48
N VAL A 249 3.91 -9.52 17.92
CA VAL A 249 4.07 -10.70 17.08
C VAL A 249 2.67 -11.03 16.57
N ALA A 250 2.51 -11.16 15.25
CA ALA A 250 1.22 -11.50 14.66
C ALA A 250 0.67 -12.74 15.40
N GLU A 251 -0.56 -12.65 15.88
CA GLU A 251 -1.16 -13.76 16.60
C GLU A 251 -1.17 -14.99 15.69
N PRO A 252 -0.93 -16.21 16.21
CA PRO A 252 -0.88 -17.41 15.37
C PRO A 252 -2.11 -17.56 14.47
N ASN A 253 -3.28 -17.11 14.92
CA ASN A 253 -4.53 -17.16 14.19
C ASN A 253 -4.83 -15.93 13.30
N ALA A 254 -3.83 -15.10 13.00
CA ALA A 254 -3.96 -13.88 12.19
C ALA A 254 -3.27 -14.03 10.81
N PRO A 255 -3.94 -14.62 9.81
CA PRO A 255 -3.35 -14.80 8.48
C PRO A 255 -3.06 -13.48 7.79
N ALA A 256 -2.06 -13.47 6.91
CA ALA A 256 -1.75 -12.36 6.02
C ALA A 256 -2.65 -12.36 4.78
N CYS A 257 -3.18 -13.52 4.38
CA CYS A 257 -4.02 -13.66 3.19
C CYS A 257 -5.26 -14.53 3.46
N ILE A 258 -6.41 -14.10 2.94
CA ILE A 258 -7.64 -14.90 2.88
C ILE A 258 -8.10 -14.98 1.41
N ILE A 259 -8.30 -16.21 0.93
CA ILE A 259 -8.79 -16.55 -0.41
C ILE A 259 -10.17 -17.18 -0.25
N ILE A 260 -11.19 -16.53 -0.80
CA ILE A 260 -12.57 -16.97 -0.77
C ILE A 260 -12.90 -17.67 -2.07
N GLU A 261 -13.35 -18.91 -1.94
CA GLU A 261 -13.73 -19.80 -3.03
C GLU A 261 -15.22 -20.18 -2.89
N PRO A 262 -15.98 -20.30 -3.99
CA PRO A 262 -17.42 -20.54 -3.91
C PRO A 262 -17.78 -21.97 -3.49
N THR A 263 -16.90 -22.94 -3.76
CA THR A 263 -17.14 -24.36 -3.46
C THR A 263 -15.98 -24.97 -2.68
N LYS A 264 -16.22 -26.14 -2.09
CA LYS A 264 -15.20 -26.87 -1.31
C LYS A 264 -14.11 -27.41 -2.23
N GLU A 265 -14.52 -27.88 -3.41
CA GLU A 265 -13.66 -28.49 -4.41
C GLU A 265 -12.69 -27.45 -5.00
N LEU A 266 -13.17 -26.23 -5.26
CA LEU A 266 -12.31 -25.13 -5.72
C LEU A 266 -11.33 -24.70 -4.62
N ALA A 267 -11.80 -24.62 -3.37
CA ALA A 267 -10.91 -24.34 -2.24
C ALA A 267 -9.80 -25.40 -2.05
N GLU A 268 -10.13 -26.68 -2.24
CA GLU A 268 -9.17 -27.77 -2.21
C GLU A 268 -8.14 -27.65 -3.36
N GLN A 269 -8.61 -27.34 -4.57
CA GLN A 269 -7.75 -27.13 -5.74
C GLN A 269 -6.78 -25.95 -5.56
N THR A 270 -7.29 -24.78 -5.16
CA THR A 270 -6.47 -23.58 -4.92
C THR A 270 -5.47 -23.83 -3.79
N ASN A 271 -5.87 -24.49 -2.71
CA ASN A 271 -4.94 -24.84 -1.64
C ASN A 271 -3.86 -25.85 -2.10
N GLY A 272 -4.21 -26.82 -2.94
CA GLY A 272 -3.25 -27.74 -3.55
C GLY A 272 -2.24 -27.05 -4.48
N GLN A 273 -2.67 -26.02 -5.21
CA GLN A 273 -1.76 -25.19 -6.01
C GLN A 273 -0.80 -24.39 -5.13
N LEU A 274 -1.25 -23.81 -4.02
CA LEU A 274 -0.37 -23.15 -3.05
C LEU A 274 0.70 -24.10 -2.50
N GLU A 275 0.34 -25.34 -2.18
CA GLU A 275 1.30 -26.37 -1.75
C GLU A 275 2.35 -26.66 -2.83
N THR A 276 1.93 -26.72 -4.09
CA THR A 276 2.83 -26.96 -5.23
C THR A 276 3.78 -25.78 -5.42
N PHE A 277 3.25 -24.55 -5.46
CA PHE A 277 4.06 -23.35 -5.68
C PHE A 277 5.07 -23.11 -4.55
N LYS A 278 4.70 -23.37 -3.29
CA LYS A 278 5.61 -23.11 -2.16
C LYS A 278 6.69 -24.17 -1.96
N LYS A 279 6.70 -25.27 -2.73
CA LYS A 279 7.60 -26.42 -2.57
C LYS A 279 9.08 -26.04 -2.42
N TYR A 280 9.53 -25.01 -3.15
CA TYR A 280 10.92 -24.55 -3.15
C TYR A 280 11.21 -23.38 -2.22
N LEU A 281 10.19 -22.85 -1.51
CA LEU A 281 10.34 -21.82 -0.50
C LEU A 281 10.75 -22.44 0.83
N SER A 282 12.06 -22.59 1.03
CA SER A 282 12.61 -23.43 2.12
C SER A 282 12.48 -22.84 3.53
N LYS A 283 12.84 -21.58 3.76
CA LYS A 283 12.75 -20.92 5.08
C LYS A 283 12.45 -19.42 4.99
N PRO A 284 11.50 -18.90 5.78
CA PRO A 284 10.55 -19.64 6.63
C PRO A 284 9.53 -20.41 5.78
N SER A 285 8.95 -21.46 6.35
CA SER A 285 7.88 -22.21 5.68
C SER A 285 6.55 -21.46 5.83
N ILE A 286 5.84 -21.31 4.73
CA ILE A 286 4.49 -20.74 4.72
C ILE A 286 3.50 -21.81 5.18
N ARG A 287 2.61 -21.42 6.09
CA ARG A 287 1.54 -22.26 6.63
C ARG A 287 0.22 -21.81 6.03
N ASN A 288 -0.31 -22.61 5.12
CA ASN A 288 -1.66 -22.42 4.58
C ASN A 288 -2.62 -23.38 5.28
N ALA A 289 -3.86 -22.93 5.48
CA ALA A 289 -4.93 -23.73 6.04
C ALA A 289 -6.15 -23.72 5.11
N LEU A 290 -6.74 -24.90 4.94
CA LEU A 290 -8.00 -25.08 4.22
C LEU A 290 -9.16 -25.03 5.21
N VAL A 291 -10.03 -24.03 5.06
CA VAL A 291 -11.14 -23.75 5.98
C VAL A 291 -12.47 -23.95 5.26
N ILE A 292 -12.96 -25.19 5.30
CA ILE A 292 -14.19 -25.62 4.63
C ILE A 292 -15.04 -26.50 5.54
N GLY A 293 -16.34 -26.58 5.24
CA GLY A 293 -17.30 -27.29 6.10
C GLY A 293 -17.20 -28.83 6.09
N SER A 294 -16.48 -29.43 5.13
CA SER A 294 -16.21 -30.89 5.11
C SER A 294 -15.13 -31.32 6.10
N ILE A 295 -14.23 -30.41 6.50
CA ILE A 295 -13.13 -30.72 7.41
C ILE A 295 -13.61 -30.57 8.87
N PRO A 296 -13.36 -31.54 9.76
CA PRO A 296 -13.71 -31.41 11.17
C PRO A 296 -13.13 -30.15 11.83
N MET A 297 -13.90 -29.53 12.73
CA MET A 297 -13.49 -28.30 13.43
C MET A 297 -12.16 -28.47 14.18
N GLY A 298 -11.96 -29.61 14.85
CA GLY A 298 -10.74 -29.88 15.63
C GLY A 298 -9.48 -29.85 14.77
N GLU A 299 -9.56 -30.34 13.52
CA GLU A 299 -8.43 -30.34 12.59
C GLU A 299 -8.09 -28.93 12.10
N GLN A 300 -9.11 -28.15 11.71
CA GLN A 300 -8.95 -26.74 11.34
C GLN A 300 -8.33 -25.94 12.49
N MET A 301 -8.80 -26.17 13.72
CA MET A 301 -8.27 -25.49 14.90
C MET A 301 -6.84 -25.88 15.22
N ARG A 302 -6.43 -27.14 15.02
CA ARG A 302 -5.04 -27.55 15.20
C ARG A 302 -4.11 -26.80 14.25
N LEU A 303 -4.51 -26.67 12.98
CA LEU A 303 -3.75 -25.92 11.97
C LEU A 303 -3.65 -24.44 12.34
N ILE A 304 -4.78 -23.78 12.60
CA ILE A 304 -4.83 -22.35 12.93
C ILE A 304 -4.05 -22.04 14.22
N SER A 305 -4.14 -22.90 15.24
CA SER A 305 -3.46 -22.68 16.53
C SER A 305 -1.94 -22.87 16.44
N SER A 306 -1.45 -23.69 15.50
CA SER A 306 -0.02 -23.81 15.18
C SER A 306 0.54 -22.62 14.40
N GLY A 307 -0.35 -21.74 13.98
CA GLY A 307 -0.11 -20.52 13.23
C GLY A 307 -0.42 -20.69 11.75
N VAL A 308 -1.02 -19.65 11.17
CA VAL A 308 -1.49 -19.64 9.78
C VAL A 308 -1.12 -18.33 9.11
N ASP A 309 -0.64 -18.43 7.87
CA ASP A 309 -0.19 -17.29 7.06
C ASP A 309 -1.16 -17.04 5.88
N ILE A 310 -1.72 -18.09 5.30
CA ILE A 310 -2.69 -18.03 4.19
C ILE A 310 -3.89 -18.93 4.51
N ILE A 311 -5.11 -18.43 4.34
CA ILE A 311 -6.33 -19.23 4.46
C ILE A 311 -7.02 -19.31 3.11
N THR A 312 -7.27 -20.54 2.64
CA THR A 312 -8.18 -20.80 1.50
C THR A 312 -9.48 -21.36 2.05
N CYS A 313 -10.62 -20.78 1.71
CA CYS A 313 -11.86 -21.08 2.44
C CYS A 313 -13.15 -20.86 1.64
N THR A 314 -14.24 -21.43 2.15
CA THR A 314 -15.60 -21.08 1.71
C THR A 314 -16.24 -20.05 2.65
N PRO A 315 -17.11 -19.15 2.15
CA PRO A 315 -17.62 -18.00 2.89
C PRO A 315 -18.22 -18.35 4.26
N GLY A 316 -19.12 -19.33 4.31
CA GLY A 316 -19.83 -19.68 5.54
C GLY A 316 -18.90 -20.20 6.64
N ARG A 317 -17.92 -21.05 6.27
CA ARG A 317 -17.04 -21.66 7.27
C ARG A 317 -16.06 -20.65 7.86
N VAL A 318 -15.48 -19.78 7.04
CA VAL A 318 -14.55 -18.76 7.53
C VAL A 318 -15.28 -17.73 8.39
N GLU A 319 -16.54 -17.39 8.04
CA GLU A 319 -17.37 -16.51 8.85
C GLU A 319 -17.60 -17.06 10.26
N ASP A 320 -17.94 -18.34 10.41
CA ASP A 320 -18.10 -18.99 11.72
C ASP A 320 -16.85 -18.86 12.60
N LEU A 321 -15.67 -19.02 11.99
CA LEU A 321 -14.39 -18.94 12.69
C LEU A 321 -14.00 -17.50 13.05
N ILE A 322 -14.29 -16.53 12.19
CA ILE A 322 -14.08 -15.11 12.48
C ILE A 322 -15.01 -14.66 13.61
N GLN A 323 -16.32 -14.95 13.50
CA GLN A 323 -17.31 -14.54 14.49
C GLN A 323 -17.07 -15.17 15.87
N SER A 324 -16.56 -16.41 15.91
CA SER A 324 -16.19 -17.07 17.16
C SER A 324 -14.79 -16.70 17.68
N GLY A 325 -14.11 -15.72 17.07
CA GLY A 325 -12.80 -15.22 17.49
C GLY A 325 -11.64 -16.20 17.27
N LYS A 326 -11.87 -17.27 16.50
CA LYS A 326 -10.87 -18.30 16.19
C LYS A 326 -9.91 -17.87 15.09
N ILE A 327 -10.36 -17.02 14.16
CA ILE A 327 -9.51 -16.35 13.17
C ILE A 327 -9.55 -14.84 13.42
N SER A 328 -8.37 -14.23 13.51
CA SER A 328 -8.21 -12.78 13.64
C SER A 328 -7.97 -12.16 12.28
N LEU A 329 -8.74 -11.13 11.92
CA LEU A 329 -8.55 -10.40 10.66
C LEU A 329 -7.46 -9.33 10.73
N SER A 330 -6.91 -9.06 11.92
CA SER A 330 -6.03 -7.91 12.22
C SER A 330 -4.76 -7.81 11.38
N ASN A 331 -4.30 -8.93 10.81
CA ASN A 331 -3.08 -9.01 10.00
C ASN A 331 -3.35 -9.27 8.51
N VAL A 332 -4.63 -9.32 8.10
CA VAL A 332 -4.98 -9.62 6.71
C VAL A 332 -4.57 -8.45 5.82
N ARG A 333 -3.61 -8.71 4.95
CA ARG A 333 -3.09 -7.81 3.92
C ARG A 333 -3.69 -8.12 2.54
N PHE A 334 -4.04 -9.37 2.27
CA PHE A 334 -4.61 -9.79 0.99
C PHE A 334 -5.99 -10.40 1.20
N PHE A 335 -6.99 -9.87 0.48
CA PHE A 335 -8.32 -10.48 0.43
C PHE A 335 -8.70 -10.75 -1.02
N ILE A 336 -8.83 -12.04 -1.33
CA ILE A 336 -8.99 -12.56 -2.69
C ILE A 336 -10.36 -13.19 -2.83
N LEU A 337 -11.10 -12.82 -3.87
CA LEU A 337 -12.36 -13.44 -4.25
C LEU A 337 -12.15 -14.15 -5.59
N ASP A 338 -12.05 -15.47 -5.58
CA ASP A 338 -11.99 -16.26 -6.82
C ASP A 338 -13.39 -16.68 -7.27
N GLU A 339 -13.59 -16.84 -8.58
CA GLU A 339 -14.88 -17.16 -9.19
C GLU A 339 -16.01 -16.22 -8.68
N ALA A 340 -15.73 -14.91 -8.67
CA ALA A 340 -16.57 -13.90 -8.03
C ALA A 340 -18.01 -13.83 -8.58
N ASP A 341 -18.21 -14.15 -9.84
CA ASP A 341 -19.53 -14.34 -10.44
C ASP A 341 -20.30 -15.49 -9.79
N SER A 342 -19.64 -16.63 -9.53
CA SER A 342 -20.21 -17.74 -8.78
C SER A 342 -20.50 -17.34 -7.33
N LEU A 343 -19.58 -16.64 -6.67
CA LEU A 343 -19.78 -16.12 -5.30
C LEU A 343 -20.98 -15.16 -5.19
N ILE A 344 -21.20 -14.31 -6.18
CA ILE A 344 -22.31 -13.36 -6.18
C ILE A 344 -23.64 -14.02 -6.52
N SER A 345 -23.62 -15.01 -7.41
CA SER A 345 -24.83 -15.75 -7.81
C SER A 345 -25.47 -16.50 -6.63
N ALA A 346 -24.66 -16.92 -5.66
CA ALA A 346 -25.12 -17.56 -4.44
C ALA A 346 -25.68 -16.52 -3.44
N LYS A 347 -27.00 -16.58 -3.21
CA LYS A 347 -27.74 -15.65 -2.34
C LYS A 347 -27.14 -15.46 -0.94
N THR A 348 -26.50 -16.49 -0.39
CA THR A 348 -25.95 -16.46 0.98
C THR A 348 -24.52 -15.96 1.04
N HIS A 349 -23.74 -16.07 -0.05
CA HIS A 349 -22.31 -15.77 -0.04
C HIS A 349 -22.04 -14.27 -0.03
N LEU A 350 -22.72 -13.50 -0.87
CA LEU A 350 -22.48 -12.06 -0.98
C LEU A 350 -22.65 -11.32 0.37
N PRO A 351 -23.75 -11.50 1.14
CA PRO A 351 -23.88 -10.86 2.45
C PRO A 351 -22.76 -11.25 3.43
N THR A 352 -22.32 -12.52 3.41
CA THR A 352 -21.21 -13.00 4.24
C THR A 352 -19.90 -12.34 3.85
N ILE A 353 -19.58 -12.28 2.56
CA ILE A 353 -18.37 -11.61 2.05
C ILE A 353 -18.37 -10.13 2.42
N GLU A 354 -19.51 -9.45 2.32
CA GLU A 354 -19.63 -8.04 2.73
C GLU A 354 -19.38 -7.82 4.22
N ARG A 355 -19.82 -8.75 5.08
CA ARG A 355 -19.54 -8.71 6.53
C ARG A 355 -18.07 -8.96 6.84
N ILE A 356 -17.47 -9.97 6.20
CA ILE A 356 -16.03 -10.25 6.34
C ILE A 356 -15.22 -9.04 5.90
N HIS A 357 -15.49 -8.49 4.72
CA HIS A 357 -14.81 -7.31 4.18
C HIS A 357 -14.94 -6.10 5.12
N ALA A 358 -16.12 -5.88 5.71
CA ALA A 358 -16.32 -4.78 6.66
C ALA A 358 -15.51 -4.93 7.96
N ALA A 359 -15.10 -6.15 8.31
CA ALA A 359 -14.29 -6.45 9.48
C ALA A 359 -12.78 -6.50 9.19
N LEU A 360 -12.36 -6.43 7.92
CA LEU A 360 -10.95 -6.39 7.54
C LEU A 360 -10.31 -5.03 7.92
N PRO A 361 -9.04 -5.03 8.37
CA PRO A 361 -8.32 -3.79 8.60
C PRO A 361 -8.04 -3.09 7.26
N LYS A 362 -8.24 -1.77 7.20
CA LYS A 362 -7.79 -0.98 6.04
C LYS A 362 -6.26 -0.97 5.94
N ILE A 363 -5.58 -0.95 7.09
CA ILE A 363 -4.13 -0.98 7.24
C ILE A 363 -3.79 -1.93 8.39
N THR A 364 -2.83 -2.85 8.17
CA THR A 364 -2.34 -3.78 9.19
C THR A 364 -1.53 -3.06 10.26
N ALA A 365 -1.27 -3.72 11.40
CA ALA A 365 -0.41 -3.17 12.46
C ALA A 365 1.04 -2.90 11.98
N SER A 366 1.49 -3.57 10.92
CA SER A 366 2.78 -3.35 10.25
C SER A 366 2.78 -2.19 9.26
N GLY A 367 1.63 -1.54 9.04
CA GLY A 367 1.51 -0.37 8.18
C GLY A 367 1.21 -0.69 6.71
N GLU A 368 0.89 -1.94 6.39
CA GLU A 368 0.59 -2.38 5.03
C GLU A 368 -0.91 -2.23 4.78
N ARG A 369 -1.30 -1.70 3.62
CA ARG A 369 -2.72 -1.62 3.26
C ARG A 369 -3.27 -2.99 2.90
N LEU A 370 -4.58 -3.15 3.06
CA LEU A 370 -5.33 -4.24 2.44
C LEU A 370 -5.31 -4.09 0.92
N GLN A 371 -4.89 -5.16 0.23
CA GLN A 371 -4.93 -5.30 -1.22
C GLN A 371 -6.05 -6.28 -1.60
N MET A 372 -6.92 -5.83 -2.48
CA MET A 372 -8.07 -6.58 -2.96
C MET A 372 -7.80 -7.19 -4.33
N ILE A 373 -8.04 -8.49 -4.47
CA ILE A 373 -7.93 -9.19 -5.76
C ILE A 373 -9.26 -9.89 -6.04
N VAL A 374 -9.87 -9.59 -7.19
CA VAL A 374 -11.15 -10.17 -7.60
C VAL A 374 -10.96 -10.86 -8.94
N CYS A 375 -11.26 -12.14 -8.99
CA CYS A 375 -11.17 -12.97 -10.18
C CYS A 375 -12.56 -13.42 -10.60
N SER A 376 -12.87 -13.34 -11.88
CA SER A 376 -14.16 -13.79 -12.41
C SER A 376 -14.02 -14.33 -13.81
N ALA A 377 -14.88 -15.26 -14.23
CA ALA A 377 -14.94 -15.66 -15.63
C ALA A 377 -15.49 -14.53 -16.52
N THR A 378 -16.32 -13.64 -15.99
CA THR A 378 -17.04 -12.63 -16.77
C THR A 378 -17.03 -11.22 -16.17
N LEU A 379 -16.61 -10.21 -16.95
CA LEU A 379 -16.73 -8.78 -16.58
C LEU A 379 -18.06 -8.15 -16.98
N HIS A 380 -18.88 -8.86 -17.75
CA HIS A 380 -20.19 -8.36 -18.16
C HIS A 380 -21.20 -8.38 -17.00
N ASN A 381 -20.92 -9.15 -15.95
CA ASN A 381 -21.72 -9.15 -14.75
C ASN A 381 -21.57 -7.81 -13.99
N PHE A 382 -22.63 -7.00 -14.05
CA PHE A 382 -22.69 -5.69 -13.40
C PHE A 382 -22.46 -5.80 -11.88
N ASP A 383 -22.91 -6.89 -11.26
CA ASP A 383 -22.77 -7.08 -9.83
C ASP A 383 -21.32 -7.38 -9.42
N VAL A 384 -20.54 -8.08 -10.26
CA VAL A 384 -19.09 -8.27 -10.06
C VAL A 384 -18.37 -6.92 -10.09
N LYS A 385 -18.66 -6.09 -11.10
CA LYS A 385 -18.09 -4.73 -11.20
C LYS A 385 -18.50 -3.86 -10.02
N LYS A 386 -19.76 -3.95 -9.59
CA LYS A 386 -20.29 -3.22 -8.45
C LYS A 386 -19.66 -3.69 -7.14
N LEU A 387 -19.45 -4.99 -6.95
CA LEU A 387 -18.77 -5.56 -5.80
C LEU A 387 -17.33 -5.07 -5.74
N ALA A 388 -16.57 -5.24 -6.83
CA ALA A 388 -15.18 -4.79 -6.93
C ALA A 388 -15.06 -3.27 -6.72
N ARG A 389 -16.02 -2.49 -7.24
CA ARG A 389 -16.08 -1.04 -7.00
C ARG A 389 -16.39 -0.73 -5.54
N LYS A 390 -17.41 -1.34 -4.95
CA LYS A 390 -17.83 -1.14 -3.56
C LYS A 390 -16.74 -1.54 -2.55
N MET A 391 -15.99 -2.59 -2.84
CA MET A 391 -14.89 -3.05 -1.99
C MET A 391 -13.65 -2.14 -2.10
N ARG A 392 -13.44 -1.52 -3.26
CA ARG A 392 -12.44 -0.45 -3.43
C ARG A 392 -12.88 0.87 -2.78
N GLU A 393 -14.15 1.25 -2.91
CA GLU A 393 -14.72 2.51 -2.41
C GLU A 393 -15.03 2.50 -0.90
N LYS A 394 -15.29 1.34 -0.26
CA LYS A 394 -15.47 1.27 1.21
C LYS A 394 -14.14 1.41 1.99
N GLN A 395 -13.02 1.58 1.30
CA GLN A 395 -11.77 2.04 1.89
C GLN A 395 -11.69 3.57 1.98
N ASP A 396 -12.60 4.30 1.33
CA ASP A 396 -12.83 5.74 1.53
C ASP A 396 -13.69 6.00 2.79
#